data_AF-A0A6A4GP24-F1
#
_entry.id   AF-A0A6A4GP24-F1
#
_cell.length_a   1.000
_cell.length_b   1.000
_cell.length_c   1.000
_cell.angle_alpha   90.00
_cell.angle_beta   90.00
_cell.angle_gamma   90.00
#
_symmetry.space_group_name_H-M   'P 1'
#
loop_
_entity.id
_entity.type
_entity.pdbx_description
1 polymer ?
#
loop_
_entity_poly.entity_id
_entity_poly.type
_entity_poly.pdbx_seq_one_letter_code
_entity_poly.pdbx_strand_id
1 'polypeptide(L)' 'KVVDKIGLRKCFLTGGTSSCRVHIRKHYALYMVRCKEEGVAEHHWAVPRKLKKARDAEAE' A
#
# COMPACT_ATOMS: atom_id res chain seq x y z
N LYS A 1 -5.30 13.88 -18.66
CA LYS A 1 -5.97 12.74 -18.00
C LYS A 1 -5.17 11.48 -18.33
N VAL A 2 -4.31 11.00 -17.44
CA VAL A 2 -3.49 9.78 -17.66
C VAL A 2 -4.27 8.55 -17.23
N VAL A 3 -5.52 8.45 -17.68
CA VAL A 3 -6.47 7.39 -17.30
C VAL A 3 -7.14 6.83 -18.56
N ASP A 4 -6.42 6.79 -19.67
CA ASP A 4 -6.83 5.96 -20.79
C ASP A 4 -6.49 4.50 -20.50
N LYS A 5 -7.23 3.56 -21.11
CA LYS A 5 -7.20 2.08 -20.92
C LYS A 5 -5.82 1.44 -20.63
N ILE A 6 -4.73 2.08 -21.05
CA ILE A 6 -3.34 1.65 -20.84
C ILE A 6 -2.83 1.97 -19.42
N GLY A 7 -3.23 3.08 -18.81
CA GLY A 7 -2.79 3.49 -17.47
C GLY A 7 -3.27 2.54 -16.37
N LEU A 8 -4.53 2.10 -16.46
CA LEU A 8 -5.07 1.05 -15.59
C LEU A 8 -4.34 -0.28 -15.77
N ARG A 9 -4.06 -0.67 -17.03
CA ARG A 9 -3.26 -1.88 -17.32
C ARG A 9 -1.87 -1.79 -16.68
N LYS A 10 -1.11 -0.73 -16.93
CA LYS A 10 0.26 -0.57 -16.41
C LYS A 10 0.36 -0.34 -14.90
N CYS A 11 -0.69 0.09 -14.22
CA CYS A 11 -0.64 0.29 -12.77
C CYS A 11 -1.22 -0.88 -11.98
N PHE A 12 -2.27 -1.54 -12.49
CA PHE A 12 -3.03 -2.55 -11.74
C PHE A 12 -2.97 -3.95 -12.35
N LEU A 13 -2.70 -4.12 -13.66
CA LEU A 13 -2.72 -5.43 -14.33
C LEU A 13 -1.33 -5.93 -14.75
N THR A 14 -0.44 -5.04 -15.20
CA THR A 14 0.96 -5.31 -15.58
C THR A 14 1.96 -4.47 -14.79
N GLY A 15 1.46 -3.56 -13.94
CA GLY A 15 2.28 -2.81 -13.01
C GLY A 15 2.81 -3.73 -11.94
N GLY A 16 4.12 -3.94 -11.94
CA GLY A 16 4.77 -4.69 -10.88
C GLY A 16 4.35 -4.19 -9.49
N THR A 17 4.48 -5.06 -8.51
CA THR A 17 4.03 -4.86 -7.12
C THR A 17 4.40 -3.50 -6.51
N SER A 18 5.46 -2.84 -6.99
CA SER A 18 5.86 -1.47 -6.64
C SER A 18 4.78 -0.41 -6.86
N SER A 19 4.09 -0.38 -8.01
CA SER A 19 3.06 0.63 -8.30
C SER A 19 1.84 0.44 -7.39
N CYS A 20 1.42 -0.81 -7.20
CA CYS A 20 0.36 -1.17 -6.26
C CYS A 20 0.72 -0.79 -4.83
N ARG A 21 1.96 -1.07 -4.38
CA ARG A 21 2.44 -0.68 -3.04
C ARG A 21 2.41 0.84 -2.84
N VAL A 22 2.80 1.62 -3.83
CA VAL A 22 2.74 3.10 -3.76
C VAL A 22 1.30 3.59 -3.68
N HIS A 23 0.38 2.99 -4.43
CA HIS A 23 -1.04 3.31 -4.37
C HIS A 23 -1.64 2.95 -3.01
N ILE A 24 -1.35 1.76 -2.49
CA ILE A 24 -1.78 1.31 -1.16
C ILE A 24 -1.26 2.27 -0.07
N ARG A 25 -0.01 2.74 -0.16
CA ARG A 25 0.53 3.74 0.79
C ARG A 25 -0.29 5.03 0.83
N LYS A 26 -0.86 5.48 -0.30
CA LYS A 26 -1.73 6.67 -0.33
C LYS A 26 -3.06 6.43 0.38
N HIS A 27 -3.54 5.19 0.38
CA HIS A 27 -4.80 4.76 1.02
C HIS A 27 -4.56 3.80 2.19
N TYR A 28 -3.45 3.99 2.91
CA TYR A 28 -2.97 2.99 3.88
C TYR A 28 -3.95 2.76 5.03
N ALA A 29 -4.67 3.80 5.48
CA ALA A 29 -5.68 3.66 6.52
C ALA A 29 -6.77 2.64 6.15
N LEU A 30 -7.28 2.71 4.90
CA LEU A 30 -8.30 1.79 4.40
C LEU A 30 -7.73 0.39 4.18
N TYR A 31 -6.47 0.28 3.75
CA TYR A 31 -5.77 -1.00 3.64
C TYR A 31 -5.60 -1.68 5.00
N MET A 32 -5.16 -0.95 6.03
CA MET A 32 -4.97 -1.46 7.38
C MET A 32 -6.28 -1.96 7.99
N VAL A 33 -7.38 -1.22 7.83
CA VAL A 33 -8.71 -1.64 8.32
C VAL A 33 -9.13 -2.95 7.65
N ARG A 34 -9.01 -3.05 6.32
CA ARG A 34 -9.33 -4.27 5.59
C ARG A 34 -8.44 -5.46 5.98
N CYS A 35 -7.15 -5.23 6.17
CA CYS A 35 -6.23 -6.26 6.66
C CYS A 35 -6.66 -6.76 8.06
N LYS A 36 -7.11 -5.87 8.94
CA LYS A 36 -7.60 -6.24 10.27
C LYS A 36 -8.93 -7.01 10.20
N GLU A 37 -9.85 -6.61 9.33
CA GLU A 37 -11.14 -7.29 9.12
C GLU A 37 -10.95 -8.71 8.56
N GLU A 38 -10.03 -8.87 7.61
CA GLU A 38 -9.72 -10.15 6.97
C GLU A 38 -8.72 -11.01 7.80
N GLY A 39 -8.21 -10.49 8.92
CA GLY A 39 -7.19 -11.19 9.74
C GLY A 39 -5.85 -11.40 9.02
N VAL A 40 -5.54 -10.61 7.99
CA VAL A 40 -4.34 -10.73 7.18
C VAL A 40 -3.26 -9.78 7.68
N ALA A 41 -2.03 -10.28 7.81
CA ALA A 41 -0.88 -9.45 8.17
C ALA A 41 -0.59 -8.41 7.08
N GLU A 42 -0.36 -7.17 7.50
CA GLU A 42 -0.02 -6.09 6.60
C GLU A 42 1.32 -6.36 5.90
N HIS A 43 1.36 -6.12 4.59
CA HIS A 43 2.57 -6.33 3.82
C HIS A 43 3.62 -5.25 4.17
N HIS A 44 4.79 -5.64 4.67
CA HIS A 44 5.84 -4.73 5.16
C HIS A 44 6.25 -3.62 4.17
N TRP A 45 6.25 -3.89 2.86
CA TRP A 45 6.54 -2.86 1.85
C TRP A 45 5.39 -1.86 1.61
N ALA A 46 4.15 -2.19 2.00
CA ALA A 46 2.99 -1.31 1.87
C ALA A 46 2.90 -0.30 3.02
N VAL A 47 3.61 -0.54 4.13
CA VAL A 47 3.65 0.36 5.28
C VAL A 47 4.34 1.70 4.92
N PRO A 48 3.68 2.84 5.14
CA PRO A 48 4.29 4.15 4.96
C PRO A 48 5.48 4.35 5.88
N ARG A 49 6.56 4.94 5.35
CA ARG A 49 7.83 5.12 6.09
C ARG A 49 7.68 5.92 7.38
N LYS A 50 6.74 6.88 7.43
CA LYS A 50 6.43 7.66 8.63
C LYS A 50 5.88 6.77 9.76
N LEU A 51 4.95 5.88 9.43
CA LEU A 51 4.36 4.93 10.37
C LEU A 51 5.36 3.85 10.77
N LYS A 52 6.19 3.39 9.83
CA LYS A 52 7.27 2.45 10.13
C LYS A 52 8.22 3.04 11.18
N LYS A 53 8.69 4.27 10.98
CA LYS A 53 9.55 4.97 11.97
C LYS A 53 8.86 5.15 13.33
N ALA A 54 7.58 5.47 13.35
CA ALA A 54 6.83 5.60 14.62
C ALA A 54 6.75 4.26 15.36
N ARG A 55 6.45 3.16 14.65
CA ARG A 55 6.42 1.81 15.24
C ARG A 55 7.79 1.36 15.75
N ASP A 56 8.84 1.65 15.00
CA ASP A 56 10.20 1.30 15.38
C ASP A 56 10.66 2.13 16.60
N ALA A 57 10.25 3.40 16.70
CA ALA A 57 10.57 4.28 17.83
C ALA A 57 9.77 4.00 19.11
N GLU A 58 8.60 3.35 19.02
CA GLU A 58 7.86 2.87 20.20
C GLU A 58 8.31 1.47 20.67
N ALA A 59 9.11 0.77 19.86
CA ALA A 59 9.66 -0.54 20.19
C ALA A 59 11.03 -0.48 20.90
N GLU A 60 11.61 0.72 21.01
CA GLU A 60 12.85 1.03 21.74
C GLU A 60 12.52 1.75 23.06
#